data_AF-A0A4Y2N5I1-F1
#
_entry.id   AF-A0A4Y2N5I1-F1
#
_cell.length_a   1.000
_cell.length_b   1.000
_cell.length_c   1.000
_cell.angle_alpha   90.00
_cell.angle_beta   90.00
_cell.angle_gamma   90.00
#
_symmetry.space_group_name_H-M   'P 1'
#
loop_
_entity.id
_entity.type
_entity.pdbx_description
1 polymer ?
#
loop_
_entity_poly.entity_id
_entity_poly.type
_entity_poly.pdbx_seq_one_letter_code
_entity_poly.pdbx_strand_id
1 'polypeptide(L)'
;MNMIERQLQNAVNKLVTWCDKNGYNISAEKSRCVHFCRKRNIHLDPNIQIRNAPIPVVNEIQFWGVIFDRKLTFLPHILHLRKKCERSLNILKVLSRTSWGVDGTSLLRIYQAVILSSIDYGCMVYGSAHPTVLRRLDTIHQSALRICSGAFTPLQWKACTLFVTRYRFI
;
A
#
# COMPACT_ATOMS: atom_id res chain seq x y z
N MET A 1 -3.59 6.58 -29.07
CA MET A 1 -2.48 6.18 -28.18
C MET A 1 -1.16 6.83 -28.61
N ASN A 2 -0.89 6.84 -29.91
CA ASN A 2 0.38 7.23 -30.52
C ASN A 2 0.90 8.62 -30.11
N MET A 3 0.01 9.60 -29.90
CA MET A 3 0.43 10.94 -29.44
C MET A 3 1.00 10.92 -28.02
N ILE A 4 0.34 10.21 -27.09
CA ILE A 4 0.77 10.09 -25.69
C ILE A 4 2.06 9.29 -25.63
N GLU A 5 2.12 8.17 -26.35
CA GLU A 5 3.31 7.33 -26.45
C GLU A 5 4.52 8.12 -26.96
N ARG A 6 4.37 8.92 -28.03
CA ARG A 6 5.42 9.79 -28.54
C ARG A 6 5.87 10.84 -27.53
N GLN A 7 4.93 11.49 -26.83
CA GLN A 7 5.27 12.46 -25.79
C GLN A 7 6.03 11.81 -24.63
N LEU A 8 5.61 10.62 -24.23
CA LEU A 8 6.23 9.86 -23.15
C LEU A 8 7.63 9.38 -23.55
N GLN A 9 7.80 8.87 -24.77
CA GLN A 9 9.10 8.51 -25.32
C GLN A 9 10.04 9.72 -25.40
N ASN A 10 9.55 10.88 -25.82
CA ASN A 10 10.34 12.12 -25.83
C ASN A 10 10.79 12.53 -24.41
N ALA A 11 9.92 12.38 -23.41
CA ALA A 11 10.27 12.66 -22.02
C ALA A 11 11.33 11.67 -21.50
N VAL A 12 11.20 10.38 -21.82
CA VAL A 12 12.19 9.36 -21.47
C VAL A 12 13.54 9.66 -22.13
N ASN A 13 13.57 10.04 -23.41
CA ASN A 13 14.80 10.41 -24.11
C ASN A 13 15.49 11.63 -23.46
N LYS A 14 14.72 12.65 -23.06
CA LYS A 14 15.25 13.80 -22.30
C LYS A 14 15.82 13.38 -20.94
N LEU A 15 15.16 12.45 -20.26
CA LEU A 15 15.61 11.95 -18.97
C LEU A 15 16.90 11.11 -19.12
N VAL A 16 17.00 10.25 -20.13
CA VAL A 16 18.21 9.47 -20.44
C VAL A 16 19.38 10.41 -20.76
N THR A 17 19.18 11.38 -21.66
CA THR A 17 20.23 12.37 -21.99
C THR A 17 20.66 13.22 -20.80
N TRP A 18 19.74 13.54 -19.87
CA TRP A 18 20.10 14.22 -18.62
C TRP A 18 20.91 13.30 -17.70
N CYS A 19 20.52 12.04 -17.54
CA CYS A 19 21.27 11.07 -16.75
C CYS A 19 22.69 10.86 -17.30
N ASP A 20 22.85 10.73 -18.61
CA ASP A 20 24.16 10.60 -19.26
C ASP A 20 25.07 11.80 -18.99
N LYS A 21 24.52 13.02 -19.08
CA LYS A 21 25.27 14.26 -18.77
C LYS A 21 25.73 14.33 -17.32
N ASN A 22 24.98 13.70 -16.40
CA ASN A 22 25.29 13.67 -14.97
C ASN A 22 26.03 12.40 -14.52
N GLY A 23 26.40 11.50 -15.46
CA GLY A 23 27.09 10.25 -15.15
C GLY A 23 26.23 9.15 -14.53
N TYR A 24 24.90 9.25 -14.60
CA TYR A 24 23.97 8.20 -14.14
C TYR A 24 23.58 7.26 -15.28
N ASN A 25 23.52 5.96 -14.99
CA ASN A 25 23.05 4.94 -15.94
C ASN A 25 21.70 4.34 -15.51
N ILE A 26 20.72 4.34 -16.41
CA ILE A 26 19.38 3.80 -16.15
C ILE A 26 19.33 2.36 -16.67
N SER A 27 19.01 1.43 -15.79
CA SER A 27 18.77 0.03 -16.16
C SER A 27 17.35 -0.15 -16.68
N ALA A 28 17.23 -0.54 -17.96
CA ALA A 28 15.96 -0.87 -18.58
C ALA A 28 15.31 -2.12 -17.96
N GLU A 29 16.12 -3.10 -17.53
CA GLU A 29 15.65 -4.34 -16.91
C GLU A 29 14.95 -4.13 -15.56
N LYS A 30 15.46 -3.17 -14.76
CA LYS A 30 14.88 -2.78 -13.47
C LYS A 30 13.67 -1.85 -13.63
N SER A 31 13.56 -1.21 -14.78
CA SER A 31 12.47 -0.30 -15.10
C SER A 31 11.22 -1.08 -15.47
N ARG A 32 10.06 -0.65 -14.95
CA ARG A 32 8.74 -1.24 -15.22
C ARG A 32 7.78 -0.10 -15.54
N CYS A 33 6.87 -0.33 -16.48
CA CYS A 33 5.83 0.63 -16.83
C CYS A 33 4.48 0.14 -16.31
N VAL A 34 3.71 1.02 -15.64
CA VAL A 34 2.32 0.75 -15.28
C VAL A 34 1.44 1.84 -15.89
N HIS A 35 0.46 1.42 -16.66
CA HIS A 35 -0.43 2.33 -17.36
C HIS A 35 -1.75 2.50 -16.60
N PHE A 36 -1.86 3.58 -15.82
CA PHE A 36 -3.09 3.89 -15.08
C PHE A 36 -4.13 4.53 -15.99
N CYS A 37 -5.23 3.83 -16.24
CA CYS A 37 -6.31 4.29 -17.11
C CYS A 37 -7.69 3.96 -16.54
N ARG A 38 -8.61 4.94 -16.57
CA ARG A 38 -10.03 4.74 -16.21
C ARG A 38 -10.92 4.39 -17.41
N LYS A 39 -10.37 4.40 -18.63
CA LYS A 39 -11.11 4.05 -19.85
C LYS A 39 -11.43 2.55 -19.84
N ARG A 40 -12.71 2.21 -20.07
CA ARG A 40 -13.20 0.83 -20.13
C ARG A 40 -12.93 0.14 -21.47
N ASN A 41 -12.57 0.90 -22.50
CA ASN A 41 -12.25 0.35 -23.82
C ASN A 41 -10.88 -0.34 -23.83
N ILE A 42 -10.77 -1.36 -24.67
CA ILE A 42 -9.50 -2.03 -25.00
C ILE A 42 -8.55 -0.97 -25.56
N HIS A 43 -7.41 -0.79 -24.90
CA HIS A 43 -6.42 0.18 -25.26
C HIS A 43 -5.07 -0.52 -25.26
N LEU A 44 -4.32 -0.36 -26.36
CA LEU A 44 -3.02 -0.99 -26.55
C LEU A 44 -2.05 -0.51 -25.49
N ASP A 45 -1.27 -1.40 -24.90
CA ASP A 45 -0.27 -0.99 -23.93
C ASP A 45 0.84 -0.18 -24.64
N PRO A 46 1.34 0.92 -24.04
CA PRO A 46 2.33 1.77 -24.66
C PRO A 46 3.67 1.05 -24.79
N ASN A 47 4.35 1.16 -25.94
CA ASN A 47 5.66 0.59 -26.14
C ASN A 47 6.74 1.66 -25.92
N ILE A 48 7.34 1.64 -24.74
CA ILE A 48 8.36 2.62 -24.34
C ILE A 48 9.71 1.95 -24.31
N GLN A 49 10.72 2.59 -24.89
CA GLN A 49 12.07 2.05 -24.99
C GLN A 49 13.09 2.94 -24.27
N ILE A 50 14.04 2.32 -23.57
CA ILE A 50 15.22 3.00 -23.00
C ILE A 50 16.43 2.41 -23.71
N ARG A 51 17.19 3.24 -24.43
CA ARG A 51 18.41 2.81 -25.17
C ARG A 51 18.15 1.57 -26.05
N ASN A 52 17.06 1.58 -26.80
CA ASN A 52 16.58 0.46 -27.65
C ASN A 52 16.14 -0.82 -26.91
N ALA A 53 16.09 -0.83 -25.58
CA ALA A 53 15.50 -1.92 -24.80
C ALA A 53 14.04 -1.59 -24.42
N PRO A 54 13.06 -2.45 -24.73
CA PRO A 54 11.66 -2.21 -24.38
C PRO A 54 11.44 -2.39 -22.87
N ILE A 55 10.71 -1.45 -22.27
CA ILE A 55 10.29 -1.55 -20.87
C ILE A 55 9.04 -2.44 -20.81
N PRO A 56 9.05 -3.51 -19.99
CA PRO A 56 7.86 -4.35 -19.85
C PRO A 56 6.75 -3.59 -19.10
N VAL A 57 5.56 -3.62 -19.68
CA VAL A 57 4.33 -3.11 -19.05
C VAL A 57 3.82 -4.16 -18.09
N VAL A 58 3.62 -3.79 -16.83
CA VAL A 58 3.13 -4.67 -15.75
C VAL A 58 1.82 -4.15 -15.20
N ASN A 59 0.98 -5.05 -14.70
CA ASN A 59 -0.31 -4.70 -14.10
C ASN A 59 -0.17 -4.22 -12.64
N GLU A 60 0.86 -4.70 -11.95
CA GLU A 60 1.12 -4.39 -10.55
C GLU A 60 2.58 -3.96 -10.37
N ILE A 61 2.80 -2.91 -9.59
CA ILE A 61 4.14 -2.46 -9.22
C ILE A 61 4.21 -2.14 -7.73
N GLN A 62 5.30 -2.55 -7.09
CA GLN A 62 5.59 -2.18 -5.72
C GLN A 62 6.47 -0.92 -5.72
N PHE A 63 5.99 0.13 -5.07
CA PHE A 63 6.72 1.38 -4.92
C PHE A 63 6.71 1.80 -3.44
N TRP A 64 7.89 1.92 -2.84
CA TRP A 64 8.09 2.16 -1.39
C TRP A 64 7.20 1.28 -0.50
N GLY A 65 7.09 -0.02 -0.78
CA GLY A 65 6.29 -0.93 0.04
C GLY A 65 4.77 -0.90 -0.23
N VAL A 66 4.27 0.02 -1.06
CA VAL A 66 2.86 0.07 -1.49
C VAL A 66 2.72 -0.58 -2.85
N ILE A 67 1.68 -1.40 -3.04
CA ILE A 67 1.42 -2.10 -4.30
C ILE A 67 0.36 -1.31 -5.08
N PHE A 68 0.73 -0.84 -6.26
CA PHE A 68 -0.16 -0.13 -7.17
C PHE A 68 -0.67 -1.09 -8.24
N ASP A 69 -1.98 -1.22 -8.33
CA ASP A 69 -2.69 -1.93 -9.38
C ASP A 69 -3.02 -0.97 -10.52
N ARG A 70 -3.09 -1.46 -11.77
CA ARG A 70 -3.45 -0.71 -12.99
C ARG A 70 -4.71 0.13 -12.83
N LYS A 71 -5.68 -0.35 -12.06
CA LYS A 71 -6.96 0.34 -11.79
C LYS A 71 -6.95 1.22 -10.54
N LEU A 72 -5.82 1.29 -9.82
CA LEU A 72 -5.69 1.98 -8.53
C LEU A 72 -6.76 1.54 -7.50
N THR A 73 -7.16 0.27 -7.55
CA THR A 73 -8.12 -0.30 -6.58
C THR A 73 -7.48 -0.60 -5.23
N PHE A 74 -6.15 -0.77 -5.21
CA PHE A 74 -5.34 -1.18 -4.06
C PHE A 74 -5.75 -2.51 -3.42
N LEU A 75 -6.59 -3.32 -4.08
CA LEU A 75 -6.97 -4.65 -3.60
C LEU A 75 -5.76 -5.57 -3.33
N PRO A 76 -4.79 -5.73 -4.25
CA PRO A 76 -3.62 -6.59 -3.98
C PRO A 76 -2.78 -6.07 -2.80
N HIS A 77 -2.64 -4.75 -2.67
CA HIS A 77 -1.96 -4.14 -1.53
C HIS A 77 -2.64 -4.48 -0.20
N ILE A 78 -3.96 -4.27 -0.12
CA ILE A 78 -4.73 -4.51 1.10
C ILE A 78 -4.72 -5.99 1.47
N LEU A 79 -4.78 -6.90 0.49
CA LEU A 79 -4.64 -8.34 0.73
C LEU A 79 -3.26 -8.71 1.29
N HIS A 80 -2.20 -8.15 0.73
CA HIS A 80 -0.84 -8.36 1.22
C HIS A 80 -0.66 -7.82 2.64
N LEU A 81 -1.12 -6.59 2.88
CA LEU A 81 -1.10 -5.94 4.19
C LEU A 81 -1.91 -6.72 5.22
N ARG A 82 -3.12 -7.17 4.86
CA ARG A 82 -3.96 -8.03 5.70
C ARG A 82 -3.20 -9.28 6.15
N LYS A 83 -2.58 -10.01 5.21
CA LYS A 83 -1.81 -11.22 5.52
C LYS A 83 -0.61 -10.93 6.43
N LYS A 84 0.06 -9.79 6.24
CA LYS A 84 1.14 -9.34 7.13
C LYS A 84 0.61 -9.08 8.55
N CYS A 85 -0.48 -8.33 8.68
CA CYS A 85 -1.07 -7.99 9.97
C CYS A 85 -1.70 -9.22 10.67
N GLU A 86 -2.22 -10.20 9.93
CA GLU A 86 -2.72 -11.46 10.50
C GLU A 86 -1.62 -12.25 11.23
N ARG A 87 -0.40 -12.25 10.69
CA ARG A 87 0.76 -12.87 11.38
C ARG A 87 1.06 -12.16 12.70
N SER A 88 1.11 -10.83 12.69
CA SER A 88 1.32 -10.03 13.90
C SER A 88 0.19 -10.22 14.92
N LEU A 89 -1.05 -10.35 14.44
CA LEU A 89 -2.21 -10.60 15.29
C LEU A 89 -2.16 -11.99 15.94
N ASN A 90 -1.65 -13.01 15.24
CA ASN A 90 -1.44 -14.32 15.84
C ASN A 90 -0.39 -14.29 16.95
N ILE A 91 0.68 -13.51 16.79
CA ILE A 91 1.66 -13.28 17.87
C ILE A 91 0.98 -12.62 19.07
N LEU A 92 0.17 -11.58 18.83
CA LEU A 92 -0.59 -10.90 19.88
C LEU A 92 -1.52 -11.85 20.65
N LYS A 93 -2.20 -12.79 19.95
CA LYS A 93 -3.04 -13.84 20.54
C LYS A 93 -2.26 -14.85 21.39
N VAL A 94 -1.01 -15.11 21.06
CA VAL A 94 -0.15 -16.01 21.86
C VAL A 94 0.24 -15.29 23.13
N LEU A 95 0.73 -14.05 23.01
CA LEU A 95 1.12 -13.23 24.16
C LEU A 95 -0.04 -13.04 25.14
N SER A 96 -1.26 -12.80 24.65
CA SER A 96 -2.44 -12.61 25.50
C SER A 96 -2.90 -13.86 26.25
N ARG A 97 -2.52 -15.06 25.79
CA ARG A 97 -2.97 -16.35 26.38
C ARG A 97 -1.90 -17.02 27.24
N THR A 98 -0.71 -16.45 27.34
CA THR A 98 0.35 -17.01 28.19
C THR A 98 -0.03 -16.92 29.66
N SER A 99 0.31 -17.96 30.44
CA SER A 99 -0.02 -18.08 31.87
C SER A 99 0.52 -16.95 32.74
N TRP A 100 1.53 -16.23 32.24
CA TRP A 100 2.15 -15.08 32.89
C TRP A 100 1.55 -13.73 32.48
N GLY A 101 0.54 -13.72 31.60
CA GLY A 101 -0.32 -12.58 31.27
C GLY A 101 0.38 -11.24 31.01
N VAL A 102 0.59 -10.89 29.74
CA VAL A 102 1.02 -9.51 29.41
C VAL A 102 -0.08 -8.52 29.81
N ASP A 103 0.28 -7.44 30.49
CA ASP A 103 -0.65 -6.37 30.86
C ASP A 103 -1.34 -5.76 29.62
N GLY A 104 -2.63 -5.43 29.74
CA GLY A 104 -3.44 -4.92 28.62
C GLY A 104 -2.85 -3.66 27.97
N THR A 105 -2.18 -2.81 28.75
CA THR A 105 -1.51 -1.61 28.23
C THR A 105 -0.28 -1.98 27.38
N SER A 106 0.44 -3.03 27.77
CA SER A 106 1.61 -3.53 27.04
C SER A 106 1.18 -4.21 25.73
N LEU A 107 0.10 -4.99 25.74
CA LEU A 107 -0.54 -5.53 24.53
C LEU A 107 -0.97 -4.41 23.57
N LEU A 108 -1.59 -3.35 24.09
CA LEU A 108 -2.01 -2.20 23.28
C LEU A 108 -0.81 -1.49 22.63
N ARG A 109 0.29 -1.31 23.37
CA ARG A 109 1.54 -0.73 22.83
C ARG A 109 2.13 -1.59 21.71
N ILE A 110 2.16 -2.92 21.89
CA ILE A 110 2.64 -3.85 20.85
C ILE A 110 1.75 -3.76 19.61
N TYR A 111 0.44 -3.75 19.79
CA TYR A 111 -0.53 -3.58 18.69
C TYR A 111 -0.27 -2.26 17.92
N GLN A 112 -0.11 -1.14 18.63
CA GLN A 112 0.18 0.16 18.02
C GLN A 112 1.51 0.15 17.26
N ALA A 113 2.55 -0.41 17.87
CA ALA A 113 3.90 -0.42 17.30
C ALA A 113 4.04 -1.32 16.06
N VAL A 114 3.26 -2.40 15.95
CA VAL A 114 3.43 -3.41 14.88
C VAL A 114 2.31 -3.36 13.85
N ILE A 115 1.06 -3.41 14.30
CA ILE A 115 -0.11 -3.53 13.41
C ILE A 115 -0.51 -2.15 12.91
N LEU A 116 -0.73 -1.20 13.83
CA LEU A 116 -1.18 0.14 13.48
C LEU A 116 -0.14 0.88 12.64
N SER A 117 1.14 0.84 13.03
CA SER A 117 2.24 1.41 12.24
C SER A 117 2.32 0.87 10.80
N SER A 118 2.05 -0.42 10.59
CA SER A 118 2.03 -1.03 9.25
C SER A 118 0.86 -0.55 8.41
N ILE A 119 -0.29 -0.31 9.04
CA ILE A 119 -1.48 0.23 8.37
C ILE A 119 -1.24 1.72 8.05
N ASP A 120 -0.80 2.50 9.01
CA ASP A 120 -0.61 3.95 8.88
C ASP A 120 0.43 4.33 7.82
N TYR A 121 1.47 3.52 7.61
CA TYR A 121 2.54 3.81 6.64
C TYR A 121 2.02 4.12 5.22
N GLY A 122 0.97 3.44 4.76
CA GLY A 122 0.43 3.61 3.40
C GLY A 122 -0.93 4.30 3.34
N CYS A 123 -1.50 4.72 4.48
CA CYS A 123 -2.92 5.07 4.57
C CYS A 123 -3.31 6.26 3.68
N MET A 124 -2.39 7.21 3.48
CA MET A 124 -2.60 8.36 2.60
C MET A 124 -2.74 7.97 1.13
N VAL A 125 -2.11 6.88 0.71
CA VAL A 125 -2.11 6.41 -0.68
C VAL A 125 -3.35 5.57 -0.96
N TYR A 126 -3.52 4.48 -0.19
CA TYR A 126 -4.63 3.55 -0.42
C TYR A 126 -5.94 3.98 0.25
N GLY A 127 -5.97 5.05 1.03
CA GLY A 127 -7.17 5.57 1.69
C GLY A 127 -8.29 6.00 0.73
N SER A 128 -7.94 6.23 -0.54
CA SER A 128 -8.90 6.46 -1.63
C SER A 128 -9.59 5.19 -2.17
N ALA A 129 -9.16 4.01 -1.71
CA ALA A 129 -9.74 2.73 -2.14
C ALA A 129 -11.21 2.59 -1.71
N HIS A 130 -11.92 1.70 -2.40
CA HIS A 130 -13.33 1.45 -2.13
C HIS A 130 -13.54 0.98 -0.67
N PRO A 131 -14.57 1.46 0.05
CA PRO A 131 -14.78 1.15 1.47
C PRO A 131 -14.90 -0.35 1.76
N THR A 132 -15.40 -1.15 0.82
CA THR A 132 -15.46 -2.62 0.98
C THR A 132 -14.08 -3.27 1.06
N VAL A 133 -13.08 -2.69 0.40
CA VAL A 133 -11.70 -3.15 0.45
C VAL A 133 -11.08 -2.73 1.78
N LEU A 134 -11.27 -1.49 2.21
CA LEU A 134 -10.78 -0.96 3.48
C LEU A 134 -11.35 -1.72 4.69
N ARG A 135 -12.64 -2.12 4.64
CA ARG A 135 -13.29 -2.95 5.67
C ARG A 135 -12.52 -4.24 6.00
N ARG A 136 -11.71 -4.76 5.07
CA ARG A 136 -10.88 -5.94 5.32
C ARG A 136 -9.80 -5.66 6.37
N LEU A 137 -9.24 -4.46 6.42
CA LEU A 137 -8.29 -4.06 7.47
C LEU A 137 -9.01 -3.80 8.80
N ASP A 138 -10.23 -3.24 8.76
CA ASP A 138 -11.03 -3.00 9.97
C ASP A 138 -11.26 -4.30 10.75
N THR A 139 -11.47 -5.42 10.07
CA THR A 139 -11.65 -6.72 10.75
C THR A 139 -10.44 -7.13 11.60
N ILE A 140 -9.22 -6.86 11.13
CA ILE A 140 -7.98 -7.13 11.87
C ILE A 140 -7.87 -6.18 13.06
N HIS A 141 -8.12 -4.90 12.82
CA HIS A 141 -8.05 -3.87 13.85
C HIS A 141 -9.01 -4.18 15.01
N GLN A 142 -10.27 -4.48 14.70
CA GLN A 142 -11.28 -4.85 15.70
C GLN A 142 -10.93 -6.14 16.44
N SER A 143 -10.36 -7.12 15.73
CA SER A 143 -9.89 -8.36 16.35
C SER A 143 -8.71 -8.12 17.32
N ALA A 144 -7.76 -7.25 16.95
CA ALA A 144 -6.63 -6.90 17.80
C ALA A 144 -7.07 -6.12 19.05
N LEU A 145 -7.98 -5.15 18.89
CA LEU A 145 -8.53 -4.40 20.03
C LEU A 145 -9.25 -5.31 21.03
N ARG A 146 -10.04 -6.26 20.55
CA ARG A 146 -10.72 -7.25 21.40
C ARG A 146 -9.74 -8.08 22.23
N ILE A 147 -8.59 -8.43 21.66
CA ILE A 147 -7.54 -9.17 22.37
C ILE A 147 -6.89 -8.28 23.44
N CYS A 148 -6.63 -7.01 23.13
CA CYS A 148 -5.98 -6.09 24.07
C CYS A 148 -6.90 -5.68 25.23
N SER A 149 -8.19 -5.47 24.96
CA SER A 149 -9.16 -5.01 25.97
C SER A 149 -9.80 -6.14 26.76
N GLY A 150 -9.72 -7.39 26.29
CA GLY A 150 -10.50 -8.51 26.84
C GLY A 150 -12.02 -8.34 26.70
N ALA A 151 -12.50 -7.24 26.10
CA ALA A 151 -13.91 -6.89 26.03
C ALA A 151 -14.55 -7.43 24.75
N PHE A 152 -15.71 -8.08 24.88
CA PHE A 152 -16.42 -8.73 23.78
C PHE A 152 -17.11 -7.76 22.80
N THR A 153 -17.13 -6.46 23.09
CA THR A 153 -17.87 -5.48 22.28
C THR A 153 -17.01 -4.88 21.15
N PRO A 154 -17.57 -4.76 19.92
CA PRO A 154 -16.91 -3.99 18.86
C PRO A 154 -17.03 -2.51 19.23
N LEU A 155 -16.00 -1.93 19.86
CA LEU A 155 -15.96 -0.48 19.99
C LEU A 155 -15.81 0.10 18.59
N GLN A 156 -16.93 0.62 18.11
CA GLN A 156 -17.09 1.28 16.85
C GLN A 156 -16.14 2.47 16.76
N TRP A 157 -15.44 2.55 15.63
CA TRP A 157 -14.50 3.57 15.12
C TRP A 157 -14.66 5.04 15.57
N LYS A 158 -15.81 5.46 16.10
CA LYS A 158 -16.09 6.86 16.44
C LYS A 158 -15.19 7.45 17.54
N ALA A 159 -14.62 6.64 18.43
CA ALA A 159 -13.65 7.14 19.42
C ALA A 159 -12.24 7.36 18.82
N CYS A 160 -11.83 6.56 17.83
CA CYS A 160 -10.57 6.80 17.10
C CYS A 160 -10.67 7.98 16.12
N THR A 161 -11.88 8.41 15.74
CA THR A 161 -12.02 9.67 14.99
C THR A 161 -11.49 10.86 15.78
N LEU A 162 -11.41 10.85 17.12
CA LEU A 162 -10.79 11.94 17.89
C LEU A 162 -9.26 11.94 17.88
N PHE A 163 -8.60 10.82 17.56
CA PHE A 163 -7.15 10.80 17.34
C PHE A 163 -6.77 10.93 15.85
N VAL A 164 -7.64 10.49 14.94
CA VAL A 164 -7.46 10.65 13.49
C VAL A 164 -7.88 12.05 13.00
N THR A 165 -8.76 12.78 13.70
CA THR A 165 -9.07 14.20 13.36
C THR A 165 -7.94 15.16 13.70
N ARG A 166 -6.92 14.76 14.46
CA ARG A 166 -5.72 15.59 14.62
C ARG A 166 -4.70 15.46 13.47
N TYR A 167 -4.89 14.50 12.57
CA TYR A 167 -4.05 14.29 11.38
C TYR A 167 -4.84 14.30 10.06
N ARG A 168 -6.07 14.83 10.05
CA ARG A 168 -6.92 14.94 8.85
C ARG A 168 -7.04 16.37 8.29
N PHE A 169 -6.22 17.30 8.76
CA PHE A 169 -6.04 18.64 8.20
C PHE A 169 -4.59 19.10 8.37
N ILE A 170 -3.68 18.50 7.62
CA ILE A 170 -2.52 19.17 6.99
C ILE A 170 -2.40 18.55 5.60
#